data_AF-A0A7C7SZB3-F1
#
_entry.id   AF-A0A7C7SZB3-F1
#
_cell.length_a   1.000
_cell.length_b   1.000
_cell.length_c   1.000
_cell.angle_alpha   90.00
_cell.angle_beta   90.00
_cell.angle_gamma   90.00
#
_symmetry.space_group_name_H-M   'P 1'
#
loop_
_entity.id
_entity.type
_entity.pdbx_description
1 polymer ?
#
loop_
_entity_poly.entity_id
_entity_poly.type
_entity_poly.pdbx_seq_one_letter_code
_entity_poly.pdbx_strand_id
1 'polypeptide(L)'
;MNEIICPNCKKAFKVDEAGFADILKQVRDHQFEEELASRLALAENEKNTAVELAKANIKNSLQEELAKKDKQLTELKSKSDAELTTQLAQKEVEIAEIKSKVQNAEIEKKLEVSEAVKAIEKERDNLTNDLKIKEAEKESLEISIKDKFTNQLVVKDETIKMRDDEINRLKDFKQKLSTKMVGETLEQHCEIEFNKLRATAFQNAYFEKDNDSKGGTKGDYIYKETDEMGNEIISIMFEMKNENDETATKKRNEDFFAKLDK
;
A
#
# COMPACT_ATOMS: atom_id res chain seq x y z
N MET A 1 102.39 82.71 72.06
CA MET A 1 102.36 84.18 72.08
C MET A 1 102.81 84.71 70.72
N ASN A 2 101.87 85.20 69.91
CA ASN A 2 102.14 85.79 68.61
C ASN A 2 102.14 87.32 68.75
N GLU A 3 103.27 87.99 68.47
CA GLU A 3 103.36 89.45 68.48
C GLU A 3 102.83 90.02 67.16
N ILE A 4 101.81 90.88 67.23
CA ILE A 4 101.24 91.57 66.05
C ILE A 4 101.82 92.98 66.01
N ILE A 5 102.52 93.28 64.92
CA ILE A 5 103.15 94.59 64.70
C ILE A 5 102.21 95.46 63.88
N CYS A 6 101.82 96.62 64.40
CA CYS A 6 100.96 97.52 63.65
C CYS A 6 101.71 98.20 62.50
N PRO A 7 101.20 98.08 61.26
CA PRO A 7 101.88 98.62 60.09
C PRO A 7 101.96 100.15 60.08
N ASN A 8 101.11 100.86 60.85
CA ASN A 8 101.04 102.32 60.84
C ASN A 8 102.00 103.00 61.83
N CYS A 9 102.20 102.44 63.03
CA CYS A 9 103.04 103.07 64.06
C CYS A 9 104.21 102.22 64.55
N LYS A 10 104.40 101.00 64.00
CA LYS A 10 105.51 100.07 64.26
C LYS A 10 105.78 99.71 65.73
N LYS A 11 104.85 100.01 66.65
CA LYS A 11 104.93 99.54 68.04
C LYS A 11 104.41 98.10 68.12
N ALA A 12 105.18 97.23 68.78
CA ALA A 12 104.78 95.87 69.09
C ALA A 12 103.86 95.90 70.33
N PHE A 13 102.64 95.39 70.20
CA PHE A 13 101.73 95.21 71.32
C PHE A 13 101.56 93.72 71.60
N LYS A 14 101.74 93.34 72.87
CA LYS A 14 101.53 91.97 73.34
C LYS A 14 100.04 91.80 73.62
N VAL A 15 99.39 90.94 72.84
CA VAL A 15 98.00 90.56 73.09
C VAL A 15 98.02 89.43 74.12
N ASP A 16 97.47 89.70 75.30
CA ASP A 16 97.23 88.73 76.38
C ASP A 16 96.19 87.69 75.91
N GLU A 17 96.37 86.41 76.25
CA GLU A 17 95.38 85.35 76.02
C GLU A 17 94.02 85.69 76.64
N ALA A 18 93.97 86.48 77.71
CA ALA A 18 92.73 87.01 78.29
C ALA A 18 92.02 88.03 77.37
N GLY A 19 92.79 88.90 76.69
CA GLY A 19 92.23 89.83 75.70
C GLY A 19 91.71 89.14 74.43
N PHE A 20 92.33 88.02 74.04
CA PHE A 20 91.84 87.18 72.95
C PHE A 20 90.56 86.41 73.34
N ALA A 21 90.46 85.97 74.60
CA ALA A 21 89.26 85.33 75.15
C ALA A 21 88.07 86.30 75.28
N ASP A 22 88.33 87.57 75.62
CA ASP A 22 87.29 88.62 75.64
C ASP A 22 86.82 88.98 74.24
N ILE A 23 87.71 89.08 73.25
CA ILE A 23 87.33 89.26 71.82
C ILE A 23 86.56 88.02 71.31
N LEU A 24 86.94 86.80 71.71
CA LEU A 24 86.21 85.57 71.37
C LEU A 24 84.81 85.50 72.00
N LYS A 25 84.64 85.99 73.24
CA LYS A 25 83.31 86.15 73.87
C LYS A 25 82.48 87.24 73.22
N GLN A 26 83.12 88.29 72.69
CA GLN A 26 82.43 89.36 71.96
C GLN A 26 81.98 88.92 70.55
N VAL A 27 82.67 87.93 69.96
CA VAL A 27 82.32 87.31 68.66
C VAL A 27 81.37 86.11 68.82
N ARG A 28 81.31 85.51 70.01
CA ARG A 28 80.34 84.48 70.42
C ARG A 28 79.54 84.96 71.63
N ASP A 29 78.81 86.04 71.44
CA ASP A 29 77.82 86.48 72.40
C ASP A 29 76.51 85.69 72.21
N HIS A 30 75.60 85.81 73.18
CA HIS A 30 74.28 85.18 73.12
C HIS A 30 73.50 85.58 71.85
N GLN A 31 73.73 86.79 71.34
CA GLN A 31 73.07 87.32 70.14
C GLN A 31 73.52 86.57 68.87
N PHE A 32 74.79 86.19 68.76
CA PHE A 32 75.30 85.38 67.66
C PHE A 32 74.73 83.96 67.66
N GLU A 33 74.60 83.32 68.83
CA GLU A 33 73.96 81.99 68.92
C GLU A 33 72.47 82.03 68.59
N GLU A 34 71.76 83.08 69.02
CA GLU A 34 70.37 83.32 68.63
C GLU A 34 70.22 83.56 67.12
N GLU A 35 71.11 84.34 66.50
CA GLU A 35 71.09 84.57 65.06
C GLU A 35 71.40 83.29 64.27
N LEU A 36 72.38 82.49 64.72
CA LEU A 36 72.72 81.21 64.12
C LEU A 36 71.55 80.22 64.23
N ALA A 37 70.91 80.13 65.39
CA ALA A 37 69.73 79.30 65.61
C ALA A 37 68.56 79.76 64.74
N SER A 38 68.35 81.07 64.61
CA SER A 38 67.34 81.66 63.73
C SER A 38 67.59 81.32 62.25
N ARG A 39 68.84 81.41 61.78
CA ARG A 39 69.21 81.03 60.41
C ARG A 39 69.06 79.53 60.15
N LEU A 40 69.44 78.68 61.12
CA LEU A 40 69.24 77.23 61.00
C LEU A 40 67.76 76.88 60.98
N ALA A 41 66.93 77.51 61.82
CA ALA A 41 65.48 77.33 61.83
C ALA A 41 64.83 77.82 60.52
N LEU A 42 65.29 78.94 59.96
CA LEU A 42 64.88 79.43 58.64
C LEU A 42 65.26 78.43 57.54
N ALA A 43 66.50 77.96 57.51
CA ALA A 43 66.97 76.99 56.53
C ALA A 43 66.22 75.64 56.65
N GLU A 44 65.89 75.22 57.87
CA GLU A 44 65.10 74.00 58.10
C GLU A 44 63.64 74.18 57.65
N ASN A 45 63.04 75.35 57.91
CA ASN A 45 61.70 75.70 57.39
C ASN A 45 61.68 75.83 55.86
N GLU A 46 62.70 76.44 55.25
CA GLU A 46 62.85 76.51 53.79
C GLU A 46 63.00 75.12 53.17
N LYS A 47 63.78 74.23 53.80
CA LYS A 47 63.90 72.84 53.35
C LYS A 47 62.57 72.10 53.47
N ASN A 48 61.87 72.25 54.59
CA ASN A 48 60.58 71.59 54.81
C ASN A 48 59.54 72.08 53.80
N THR A 49 59.45 73.40 53.57
CA THR A 49 58.55 73.99 52.56
C THR A 49 58.92 73.57 51.14
N ALA A 50 60.21 73.49 50.79
CA ALA A 50 60.66 72.97 49.49
C ALA A 50 60.25 71.50 49.27
N VAL A 51 60.34 70.66 50.31
CA VAL A 51 59.89 69.26 50.27
C VAL A 51 58.37 69.18 50.14
N GLU A 52 57.61 70.02 50.86
CA GLU A 52 56.15 70.06 50.71
C GLU A 52 55.71 70.52 49.32
N LEU A 53 56.37 71.54 48.76
CA LEU A 53 56.14 71.99 47.39
C LEU A 53 56.44 70.88 46.38
N ALA A 54 57.54 70.15 46.55
CA ALA A 54 57.86 69.01 45.70
C ALA A 54 56.79 67.91 45.80
N LYS A 55 56.33 67.57 47.01
CA LYS A 55 55.24 66.60 47.23
C LYS A 55 53.93 67.07 46.59
N ALA A 56 53.58 68.34 46.73
CA ALA A 56 52.38 68.93 46.13
C ALA A 56 52.44 68.90 44.60
N ASN A 57 53.58 69.24 44.01
CA ASN A 57 53.80 69.18 42.56
C ASN A 57 53.71 67.75 42.02
N ILE A 58 54.31 66.77 42.71
CA ILE A 58 54.21 65.35 42.36
C ILE A 58 52.75 64.88 42.46
N LYS A 59 52.04 65.24 43.53
CA LYS A 59 50.62 64.89 43.71
C LYS A 59 49.75 65.47 42.59
N ASN A 60 49.95 66.73 42.22
CA ASN A 60 49.23 67.37 41.11
C ASN A 60 49.54 66.68 39.77
N SER A 61 50.81 66.39 39.48
CA SER A 61 51.21 65.67 38.26
C SER A 61 50.58 64.27 38.19
N LEU A 62 50.59 63.51 39.29
CA LEU A 62 49.94 62.21 39.35
C LEU A 62 48.42 62.32 39.20
N GLN A 63 47.80 63.35 39.77
CA GLN A 63 46.37 63.59 39.65
C GLN A 63 45.97 63.95 38.20
N GLU A 64 46.81 64.70 37.48
CA GLU A 64 46.63 64.96 36.06
C GLU A 64 46.78 63.69 35.19
N GLU A 65 47.78 62.85 35.49
CA GLU A 65 47.95 61.58 34.79
C GLU A 65 46.79 60.61 35.04
N LEU A 66 46.32 60.50 36.28
CA LEU A 66 45.14 59.72 36.64
C LEU A 66 43.90 60.25 35.90
N ALA A 67 43.68 61.56 35.88
CA ALA A 67 42.57 62.15 35.15
C ALA A 67 42.65 61.87 33.64
N LYS A 68 43.85 61.85 33.04
CA LYS A 68 44.04 61.45 31.63
C LYS A 68 43.73 59.98 31.41
N LYS A 69 44.19 59.10 32.31
CA LYS A 69 43.94 57.65 32.24
C LYS A 69 42.47 57.31 32.44
N ASP A 70 41.79 57.96 33.38
CA ASP A 70 40.36 57.79 33.60
C ASP A 70 39.56 58.24 32.37
N LYS A 71 39.91 59.37 31.76
CA LYS A 71 39.31 59.78 30.47
C LYS A 71 39.50 58.73 29.38
N GLN A 72 40.72 58.24 29.19
CA GLN A 72 41.00 57.18 28.21
C GLN A 72 40.20 55.89 28.49
N LEU A 73 40.08 55.50 29.76
CA LEU A 73 39.28 54.34 30.15
C LEU A 73 37.79 54.54 29.87
N THR A 74 37.25 55.72 30.15
CA THR A 74 35.84 56.02 29.83
C THR A 74 35.57 56.04 28.33
N GLU A 75 36.48 56.60 27.52
CA GLU A 75 36.38 56.60 26.06
C GLU A 75 36.51 55.20 25.46
N LEU A 76 37.43 54.38 25.97
CA LEU A 76 37.60 53.00 25.51
C LEU A 76 36.38 52.15 25.87
N LYS A 77 35.84 52.29 27.08
CA LYS A 77 34.62 51.60 27.49
C LYS A 77 33.44 52.01 26.63
N SER A 78 33.22 53.30 26.41
CA SER A 78 32.09 53.76 25.59
C SER A 78 32.19 53.31 24.14
N LYS A 79 33.39 53.32 23.54
CA LYS A 79 33.63 52.77 22.20
C LYS A 79 33.37 51.27 22.15
N SER A 80 33.89 50.53 23.12
CA SER A 80 33.68 49.08 23.20
C SER A 80 32.21 48.73 23.36
N ASP A 81 31.47 49.46 24.20
CA ASP A 81 30.03 49.24 24.40
C ASP A 81 29.23 49.60 23.12
N ALA A 82 29.62 50.66 22.41
CA ALA A 82 29.01 51.03 21.13
C ALA A 82 29.28 49.99 20.03
N GLU A 83 30.50 49.46 19.95
CA GLU A 83 30.85 48.39 19.00
C GLU A 83 30.11 47.08 19.34
N LEU A 84 30.02 46.71 20.62
CA LEU A 84 29.27 45.53 21.06
C LEU A 84 27.77 45.66 20.74
N THR A 85 27.16 46.81 21.03
CA THR A 85 25.74 47.03 20.75
C THR A 85 25.43 47.02 19.26
N THR A 86 26.29 47.60 18.42
CA THR A 86 26.13 47.56 16.96
C THR A 86 26.31 46.14 16.40
N GLN A 87 27.30 45.39 16.86
CA GLN A 87 27.47 43.98 16.45
C GLN A 87 26.31 43.09 16.90
N LEU A 88 25.80 43.29 18.12
CA LEU A 88 24.63 42.57 18.61
C LEU A 88 23.39 42.88 17.77
N ALA A 89 23.14 44.15 17.46
CA ALA A 89 22.02 44.55 16.60
C ALA A 89 22.13 43.93 15.20
N GLN A 90 23.32 43.91 14.60
CA GLN A 90 23.56 43.24 13.31
C GLN A 90 23.28 41.73 13.39
N LYS A 91 23.76 41.06 14.46
CA LYS A 91 23.50 39.64 14.68
C LYS A 91 22.03 39.33 14.90
N GLU A 92 21.29 40.17 15.61
CA GLU A 92 19.85 40.01 15.79
C GLU A 92 19.08 40.12 14.47
N VAL A 93 19.47 41.05 13.58
CA VAL A 93 18.91 41.16 12.25
C VAL A 93 19.22 39.93 11.40
N GLU A 94 20.48 39.47 11.38
CA GLU A 94 20.87 38.25 10.67
C GLU A 94 20.10 37.01 11.19
N ILE A 95 19.93 36.89 12.51
CA ILE A 95 19.16 35.80 13.12
C ILE A 95 17.69 35.87 12.70
N ALA A 96 17.09 37.06 12.68
CA ALA A 96 15.71 37.25 12.25
C ALA A 96 15.52 36.86 10.77
N GLU A 97 16.44 37.29 9.90
CA GLU A 97 16.42 36.94 8.48
C GLU A 97 16.57 35.44 8.25
N ILE A 98 17.53 34.79 8.93
CA ILE A 98 17.75 33.35 8.81
C ILE A 98 16.53 32.59 9.31
N LYS A 99 15.94 32.99 10.46
CA LYS A 99 14.71 32.37 10.96
C LYS A 99 13.56 32.48 9.97
N SER A 100 13.37 33.64 9.35
CA SER A 100 12.33 33.83 8.33
C SER A 100 12.57 32.94 7.11
N LYS A 101 13.81 32.86 6.61
CA LYS A 101 14.17 31.97 5.49
C LYS A 101 13.92 30.51 5.81
N VAL A 102 14.29 30.06 7.02
CA VAL A 102 14.07 28.68 7.47
C VAL A 102 12.57 28.38 7.58
N GLN A 103 11.79 29.28 8.18
CA GLN A 103 10.33 29.10 8.28
C GLN A 103 9.66 29.03 6.91
N ASN A 104 10.05 29.89 5.97
CA ASN A 104 9.51 29.86 4.60
C ASN A 104 9.87 28.56 3.88
N ALA A 105 11.13 28.13 3.96
CA ALA A 105 11.57 26.87 3.36
C ALA A 105 10.85 25.65 3.97
N GLU A 106 10.60 25.65 5.29
CA GLU A 106 9.80 24.61 5.94
C GLU A 106 8.34 24.61 5.49
N ILE A 107 7.74 25.79 5.29
CA ILE A 107 6.36 25.93 4.80
C ILE A 107 6.27 25.45 3.34
N GLU A 108 7.18 25.89 2.48
CA GLU A 108 7.26 25.46 1.07
C GLU A 108 7.42 23.93 0.99
N LYS A 109 8.35 23.36 1.74
CA LYS A 109 8.55 21.90 1.77
C LYS A 109 7.30 21.16 2.26
N LYS A 110 6.62 21.66 3.29
CA LYS A 110 5.36 21.06 3.77
C LYS A 110 4.26 21.16 2.71
N LEU A 111 4.19 22.27 1.98
CA LEU A 111 3.22 22.47 0.91
C LEU A 111 3.48 21.50 -0.25
N GLU A 112 4.72 21.44 -0.74
CA GLU A 112 5.13 20.51 -1.81
C GLU A 112 4.82 19.07 -1.45
N VAL A 113 5.18 18.64 -0.23
CA VAL A 113 4.86 17.28 0.24
C VAL A 113 3.35 17.07 0.34
N SER A 114 2.58 18.05 0.83
CA SER A 114 1.12 17.95 0.90
C SER A 114 0.48 17.82 -0.48
N GLU A 115 0.94 18.60 -1.45
CA GLU A 115 0.45 18.56 -2.83
C GLU A 115 0.79 17.24 -3.52
N ALA A 116 2.04 16.77 -3.37
CA ALA A 116 2.46 15.47 -3.89
C ALA A 116 1.64 14.32 -3.29
N VAL A 117 1.42 14.33 -1.97
CA VAL A 117 0.60 13.31 -1.28
C VAL A 117 -0.84 13.35 -1.77
N LYS A 118 -1.46 14.54 -1.89
CA LYS A 118 -2.82 14.67 -2.41
C LYS A 118 -2.98 14.16 -3.84
N ALA A 119 -1.99 14.41 -4.69
CA ALA A 119 -1.99 13.89 -6.07
C ALA A 119 -1.97 12.36 -6.07
N ILE A 120 -1.06 11.76 -5.29
CA ILE A 120 -0.94 10.30 -5.17
C ILE A 120 -2.20 9.68 -4.54
N GLU A 121 -2.77 10.30 -3.51
CA GLU A 121 -4.01 9.83 -2.87
C GLU A 121 -5.17 9.82 -3.88
N LYS A 122 -5.30 10.87 -4.68
CA LYS A 122 -6.33 10.94 -5.72
C LYS A 122 -6.15 9.87 -6.80
N GLU A 123 -4.92 9.65 -7.26
CA GLU A 123 -4.61 8.58 -8.21
C GLU A 123 -4.91 7.20 -7.63
N ARG A 124 -4.50 6.94 -6.39
CA ARG A 124 -4.78 5.70 -5.66
C ARG A 124 -6.28 5.46 -5.55
N ASP A 125 -7.05 6.48 -5.17
CA ASP A 125 -8.49 6.35 -4.97
C ASP A 125 -9.21 6.11 -6.30
N ASN A 126 -8.79 6.78 -7.38
CA ASN A 126 -9.29 6.51 -8.74
C ASN A 126 -8.97 5.08 -9.17
N LEU A 127 -7.73 4.63 -9.04
CA LEU A 127 -7.32 3.26 -9.40
C LEU A 127 -8.07 2.21 -8.59
N THR A 128 -8.30 2.47 -7.30
CA THR A 128 -9.07 1.57 -6.43
C THR A 128 -10.52 1.46 -6.88
N ASN A 129 -11.13 2.58 -7.28
CA ASN A 129 -12.50 2.58 -7.80
C ASN A 129 -12.58 1.88 -9.16
N ASP A 130 -11.65 2.17 -10.07
CA ASP A 130 -11.58 1.51 -11.38
C ASP A 130 -11.40 0.00 -11.24
N LEU A 131 -10.55 -0.45 -10.31
CA LEU A 131 -10.34 -1.87 -10.02
C LEU A 131 -11.62 -2.53 -9.52
N LYS A 132 -12.32 -1.89 -8.57
CA LYS A 132 -13.63 -2.39 -8.08
C LYS A 132 -14.67 -2.48 -9.19
N ILE A 133 -14.73 -1.47 -10.06
CA ILE A 133 -15.65 -1.48 -11.22
C ILE A 133 -15.30 -2.64 -12.15
N LYS A 134 -14.01 -2.83 -12.46
CA LYS A 134 -13.55 -3.93 -13.32
C LYS A 134 -13.79 -5.31 -12.72
N GLU A 135 -13.63 -5.47 -11.42
CA GLU A 135 -13.95 -6.71 -10.71
C GLU A 135 -15.45 -7.01 -10.77
N ALA A 136 -16.30 -6.02 -10.50
CA ALA A 136 -17.76 -6.17 -10.57
C ALA A 136 -18.23 -6.47 -12.02
N GLU A 137 -17.67 -5.80 -13.02
CA GLU A 137 -17.93 -6.08 -14.44
C GLU A 137 -17.54 -7.52 -14.80
N LYS A 138 -16.36 -7.97 -14.35
CA LYS A 138 -15.88 -9.33 -14.59
C LYS A 138 -16.79 -10.38 -13.95
N GLU A 139 -17.21 -10.16 -12.71
CA GLU A 139 -18.12 -11.07 -12.01
C GLU A 139 -19.48 -11.13 -12.72
N SER A 140 -20.03 -9.99 -13.13
CA SER A 140 -21.27 -9.92 -13.89
C SER A 140 -21.16 -10.64 -15.25
N LEU A 141 -20.04 -10.47 -15.95
CA LEU A 141 -19.77 -11.19 -17.20
C LEU A 141 -19.64 -12.69 -16.98
N GLU A 142 -18.95 -13.12 -15.93
CA GLU A 142 -18.80 -14.54 -15.58
C GLU A 142 -20.15 -15.19 -15.30
N ILE A 143 -21.01 -14.53 -14.51
CA ILE A 143 -22.38 -14.99 -14.25
C ILE A 143 -23.18 -15.06 -15.56
N SER A 144 -23.14 -14.00 -16.37
CA SER A 144 -23.87 -13.97 -17.66
C SER A 144 -23.44 -15.10 -18.60
N ILE A 145 -22.14 -15.42 -18.64
CA ILE A 145 -21.60 -16.52 -19.44
C ILE A 145 -22.08 -17.87 -18.88
N LYS A 146 -21.98 -18.08 -17.56
CA LYS A 146 -22.45 -19.31 -16.91
C LYS A 146 -23.95 -19.54 -17.14
N ASP A 147 -24.76 -18.51 -17.00
CA ASP A 147 -26.21 -18.59 -17.24
C ASP A 147 -26.53 -18.93 -18.69
N LYS A 148 -25.85 -18.30 -19.66
CA LYS A 148 -26.02 -18.62 -21.09
C LYS A 148 -25.67 -20.08 -21.39
N PHE A 149 -24.54 -20.57 -20.89
CA PHE A 149 -24.14 -21.96 -21.09
C PHE A 149 -25.11 -22.94 -20.42
N THR A 150 -25.53 -22.65 -19.19
CA THR A 150 -26.49 -23.48 -18.45
C THR A 150 -27.82 -23.56 -19.20
N ASN A 151 -28.34 -22.43 -19.68
CA ASN A 151 -29.57 -22.40 -20.47
C ASN A 151 -29.43 -23.16 -21.79
N GLN A 152 -28.29 -23.05 -22.49
CA GLN A 152 -28.04 -23.82 -23.70
C GLN A 152 -28.00 -25.33 -23.45
N LEU A 153 -27.41 -25.76 -22.34
CA LEU A 153 -27.38 -27.17 -21.95
C LEU A 153 -28.79 -27.68 -21.64
N VAL A 154 -29.58 -26.94 -20.85
CA VAL A 154 -30.97 -27.31 -20.54
C VAL A 154 -31.80 -27.43 -21.81
N VAL A 155 -31.73 -26.45 -22.71
CA VAL A 155 -32.46 -26.50 -24.00
C VAL A 155 -32.02 -27.69 -24.86
N LYS A 156 -30.72 -28.00 -24.87
CA LYS A 156 -30.19 -29.16 -25.60
C LYS A 156 -30.71 -30.47 -25.01
N ASP A 157 -30.70 -30.62 -23.68
CA ASP A 157 -31.17 -31.81 -23.00
C ASP A 157 -32.67 -32.02 -23.18
N GLU A 158 -33.47 -30.95 -23.09
CA GLU A 158 -34.90 -30.97 -23.42
C GLU A 158 -35.13 -31.37 -24.88
N THR A 159 -34.32 -30.84 -25.81
CA THR A 159 -34.41 -31.19 -27.24
C THR A 159 -34.09 -32.67 -27.47
N ILE A 160 -33.04 -33.20 -26.85
CA ILE A 160 -32.68 -34.62 -26.95
C ILE A 160 -33.82 -35.47 -26.43
N LYS A 161 -34.37 -35.15 -25.26
CA LYS A 161 -35.51 -35.87 -24.67
C LYS A 161 -36.72 -35.92 -25.61
N MET A 162 -37.10 -34.78 -26.20
CA MET A 162 -38.20 -34.73 -27.18
C MET A 162 -37.93 -35.60 -28.41
N ARG A 163 -36.68 -35.69 -28.88
CA ARG A 163 -36.31 -36.55 -30.01
C ARG A 163 -36.30 -38.03 -29.63
N ASP A 164 -35.82 -38.36 -28.43
CA ASP A 164 -35.85 -39.74 -27.93
C ASP A 164 -37.29 -40.23 -27.72
N ASP A 165 -38.18 -39.38 -27.20
CA ASP A 165 -39.60 -39.68 -27.06
C ASP A 165 -40.26 -39.94 -28.43
N GLU A 166 -39.96 -39.12 -29.44
CA GLU A 166 -40.48 -39.34 -30.81
C GLU A 166 -39.88 -40.60 -31.45
N ILE A 167 -38.58 -40.87 -31.26
CA ILE A 167 -37.95 -42.12 -31.71
C ILE A 167 -38.63 -43.33 -31.09
N ASN A 168 -38.92 -43.28 -29.78
CA ASN A 168 -39.59 -44.36 -29.07
C ASN A 168 -41.02 -44.58 -29.61
N ARG A 169 -41.78 -43.50 -29.83
CA ARG A 169 -43.11 -43.56 -30.44
C ARG A 169 -43.07 -44.17 -31.85
N LEU A 170 -42.13 -43.75 -32.69
CA LEU A 170 -41.98 -44.28 -34.05
C LEU A 170 -41.54 -45.75 -34.04
N LYS A 171 -40.68 -46.16 -33.11
CA LYS A 171 -40.31 -47.57 -32.91
C LYS A 171 -41.52 -48.43 -32.55
N ASP A 172 -42.32 -48.01 -31.56
CA ASP A 172 -43.56 -48.70 -31.16
C ASP A 172 -44.57 -48.78 -32.32
N PHE A 173 -44.76 -47.68 -33.05
CA PHE A 173 -45.65 -47.65 -34.21
C PHE A 173 -45.18 -48.60 -35.33
N LYS A 174 -43.88 -48.60 -35.65
CA LYS A 174 -43.29 -49.52 -36.62
C LYS A 174 -43.46 -50.98 -36.18
N GLN A 175 -43.24 -51.28 -34.91
CA GLN A 175 -43.39 -52.65 -34.37
C GLN A 175 -44.84 -53.14 -34.49
N LYS A 176 -45.83 -52.28 -34.16
CA LYS A 176 -47.26 -52.59 -34.28
C LYS A 176 -47.71 -52.78 -35.73
N LEU A 177 -47.27 -51.91 -36.65
CA LEU A 177 -47.58 -52.05 -38.07
C LEU A 177 -46.94 -53.29 -38.70
N SER A 178 -45.66 -53.55 -38.39
CA SER A 178 -44.91 -54.66 -38.99
C SER A 178 -45.44 -56.03 -38.60
N THR A 179 -45.94 -56.18 -37.38
CA THR A 179 -46.46 -57.47 -36.89
C THR A 179 -47.89 -57.72 -37.38
N LYS A 180 -48.75 -56.70 -37.35
CA LYS A 180 -50.17 -56.84 -37.71
C LYS A 180 -50.43 -56.79 -39.22
N MET A 181 -49.87 -55.81 -39.93
CA MET A 181 -50.13 -55.64 -41.36
C MET A 181 -49.51 -56.77 -42.19
N VAL A 182 -48.33 -57.26 -41.81
CA VAL A 182 -47.67 -58.36 -42.54
C VAL A 182 -48.39 -59.70 -42.32
N GLY A 183 -48.87 -59.97 -41.10
CA GLY A 183 -49.70 -61.16 -40.85
C GLY A 183 -51.00 -61.13 -41.65
N GLU A 184 -51.75 -60.02 -41.57
CA GLU A 184 -53.02 -59.88 -42.31
C GLU A 184 -52.83 -59.91 -43.84
N THR A 185 -51.75 -59.31 -44.36
CA THR A 185 -51.45 -59.37 -45.80
C THR A 185 -50.96 -60.74 -46.26
N LEU A 186 -50.20 -61.48 -45.43
CA LEU A 186 -49.79 -62.84 -45.73
C LEU A 186 -51.00 -63.79 -45.79
N GLU A 187 -51.90 -63.68 -44.82
CA GLU A 187 -53.16 -64.43 -44.79
C GLU A 187 -53.99 -64.20 -46.06
N GLN A 188 -54.22 -62.92 -46.41
CA GLN A 188 -54.96 -62.57 -47.62
C GLN A 188 -54.25 -63.05 -48.89
N HIS A 189 -52.92 -62.95 -48.96
CA HIS A 189 -52.16 -63.40 -50.12
C HIS A 189 -52.31 -64.91 -50.33
N CYS A 190 -52.13 -65.71 -49.28
CA CYS A 190 -52.29 -67.17 -49.34
C CYS A 190 -53.71 -67.57 -49.76
N GLU A 191 -54.74 -66.92 -49.23
CA GLU A 191 -56.14 -67.16 -49.62
C GLU A 191 -56.39 -66.85 -51.10
N ILE A 192 -55.88 -65.72 -51.59
CA ILE A 192 -56.03 -65.31 -52.99
C ILE A 192 -55.30 -66.29 -53.93
N GLU A 193 -54.05 -66.65 -53.63
CA GLU A 193 -53.27 -67.57 -54.47
C GLU A 193 -53.88 -68.98 -54.50
N PHE A 194 -54.39 -69.46 -53.37
CA PHE A 194 -55.12 -70.73 -53.33
C PHE A 194 -56.36 -70.69 -54.24
N ASN A 195 -57.20 -69.66 -54.09
CA ASN A 195 -58.44 -69.55 -54.87
C ASN A 195 -58.19 -69.44 -56.38
N LYS A 196 -57.07 -68.85 -56.82
CA LYS A 196 -56.67 -68.84 -58.24
C LYS A 196 -56.42 -70.25 -58.79
N LEU A 197 -55.76 -71.11 -58.00
CA LEU A 197 -55.42 -72.48 -58.41
C LEU A 197 -56.55 -73.49 -58.11
N ARG A 198 -57.47 -73.17 -57.21
CA ARG A 198 -58.55 -74.06 -56.73
C ARG A 198 -59.33 -74.71 -57.86
N ALA A 199 -59.80 -73.93 -58.83
CA ALA A 199 -60.61 -74.43 -59.93
C ALA A 199 -59.87 -75.39 -60.88
N THR A 200 -58.54 -75.30 -60.94
CA THR A 200 -57.72 -76.06 -61.92
C THR A 200 -56.99 -77.25 -61.30
N ALA A 201 -56.50 -77.11 -60.07
CA ALA A 201 -55.66 -78.12 -59.43
C ALA A 201 -56.29 -78.77 -58.18
N PHE A 202 -57.26 -78.12 -57.54
CA PHE A 202 -57.79 -78.55 -56.24
C PHE A 202 -59.32 -78.42 -56.17
N GLN A 203 -60.02 -79.09 -57.09
CA GLN A 203 -61.46 -78.92 -57.31
C GLN A 203 -62.31 -79.34 -56.11
N ASN A 204 -61.89 -80.38 -55.39
CA ASN A 204 -62.57 -80.89 -54.20
C ASN A 204 -61.93 -80.40 -52.88
N ALA A 205 -61.07 -79.39 -52.96
CA ALA A 205 -60.41 -78.84 -51.79
C ALA A 205 -61.07 -77.55 -51.30
N TYR A 206 -60.94 -77.36 -50.00
CA TYR A 206 -61.50 -76.27 -49.22
C TYR A 206 -60.36 -75.62 -48.43
N PHE A 207 -60.22 -74.31 -48.54
CA PHE A 207 -59.23 -73.53 -47.80
C PHE A 207 -59.88 -72.25 -47.31
N GLU A 208 -60.22 -72.21 -46.03
CA GLU A 208 -60.88 -71.05 -45.42
C GLU A 208 -60.31 -70.79 -44.03
N LYS A 209 -60.62 -69.61 -43.49
CA LYS A 209 -60.25 -69.27 -42.12
C LYS A 209 -60.93 -70.24 -41.15
N ASP A 210 -60.14 -70.84 -40.28
CA ASP A 210 -60.71 -71.56 -39.13
C ASP A 210 -61.53 -70.54 -38.32
N ASN A 211 -62.75 -70.86 -37.93
CA ASN A 211 -63.59 -70.00 -37.08
C ASN A 211 -64.23 -70.77 -35.92
N ASP A 212 -63.91 -72.07 -35.75
CA ASP A 212 -64.49 -72.87 -34.67
C ASP A 212 -63.63 -72.76 -33.40
N SER A 213 -64.20 -72.19 -32.33
CA SER A 213 -63.48 -71.83 -31.10
C SER A 213 -63.69 -72.80 -29.93
N LYS A 214 -64.35 -73.95 -30.17
CA LYS A 214 -64.86 -74.85 -29.12
C LYS A 214 -63.81 -75.54 -28.24
N GLY A 215 -62.51 -75.38 -28.49
CA GLY A 215 -61.42 -76.06 -27.77
C GLY A 215 -60.27 -75.19 -27.27
N GLY A 216 -60.38 -73.86 -27.31
CA GLY A 216 -59.39 -72.94 -26.71
C GLY A 216 -58.10 -72.68 -27.50
N THR A 217 -57.87 -73.32 -28.66
CA THR A 217 -56.79 -72.95 -29.59
C THR A 217 -57.25 -73.05 -31.04
N LYS A 218 -57.11 -71.95 -31.80
CA LYS A 218 -57.63 -71.72 -33.16
C LYS A 218 -56.48 -71.71 -34.19
N GLY A 219 -56.65 -72.29 -35.38
CA GLY A 219 -55.72 -72.12 -36.51
C GLY A 219 -56.01 -70.84 -37.30
N ASP A 220 -55.14 -70.43 -38.23
CA ASP A 220 -55.41 -69.26 -39.07
C ASP A 220 -56.22 -69.67 -40.32
N TYR A 221 -55.83 -70.75 -41.00
CA TYR A 221 -56.60 -71.37 -42.09
C TYR A 221 -56.63 -72.90 -41.94
N ILE A 222 -57.65 -73.54 -42.51
CA ILE A 222 -57.73 -75.00 -42.63
C ILE A 222 -57.88 -75.37 -44.10
N TYR A 223 -56.99 -76.23 -44.57
CA TYR A 223 -57.11 -76.93 -45.85
C TYR A 223 -57.76 -78.29 -45.62
N LYS A 224 -58.81 -78.63 -46.36
CA LYS A 224 -59.41 -79.96 -46.39
C LYS A 224 -59.64 -80.40 -47.83
N GLU A 225 -59.38 -81.65 -48.12
CA GLU A 225 -59.65 -82.24 -49.44
C GLU A 225 -60.47 -83.52 -49.27
N THR A 226 -61.49 -83.68 -50.11
CA THR A 226 -62.37 -84.84 -50.12
C THR A 226 -62.29 -85.62 -51.43
N ASP A 227 -62.50 -86.93 -51.37
CA ASP A 227 -62.65 -87.76 -52.56
C ASP A 227 -64.00 -87.52 -53.27
N GLU A 228 -64.19 -88.16 -54.43
CA GLU A 228 -65.45 -88.07 -55.20
C GLU A 228 -66.67 -88.63 -54.46
N MET A 229 -66.46 -89.38 -53.38
CA MET A 229 -67.50 -89.96 -52.52
C MET A 229 -67.74 -89.13 -51.25
N GLY A 230 -67.01 -88.03 -51.07
CA GLY A 230 -67.14 -87.12 -49.93
C GLY A 230 -66.35 -87.54 -48.69
N ASN A 231 -65.46 -88.53 -48.77
CA ASN A 231 -64.58 -88.89 -47.66
C ASN A 231 -63.39 -87.93 -47.57
N GLU A 232 -63.04 -87.50 -46.36
CA GLU A 232 -61.86 -86.65 -46.12
C GLU A 232 -60.57 -87.42 -46.41
N ILE A 233 -59.78 -86.92 -47.36
CA ILE A 233 -58.48 -87.50 -47.75
C ILE A 233 -57.38 -86.91 -46.88
N ILE A 234 -57.39 -85.58 -46.76
CA ILE A 234 -56.36 -84.84 -46.04
C ILE A 234 -56.95 -83.58 -45.43
N SER A 235 -56.50 -83.28 -44.21
CA SER A 235 -56.77 -82.03 -43.51
C SER A 235 -55.46 -81.48 -42.98
N ILE A 236 -55.17 -80.23 -43.31
CA ILE A 236 -53.96 -79.52 -42.90
C ILE A 236 -54.40 -78.19 -42.28
N MET A 237 -54.04 -77.99 -41.02
CA MET A 237 -54.22 -76.71 -40.36
C MET A 237 -52.98 -75.84 -40.59
N PHE A 238 -53.21 -74.62 -41.09
CA PHE A 238 -52.19 -73.59 -41.28
C PHE A 238 -52.29 -72.55 -40.17
N GLU A 239 -51.16 -72.29 -39.52
CA GLU A 239 -50.99 -71.16 -38.62
C GLU A 239 -49.95 -70.22 -39.24
N MET A 240 -50.40 -69.04 -39.66
CA MET A 240 -49.61 -68.06 -40.40
C MET A 240 -49.09 -67.02 -39.42
N LYS A 241 -47.85 -67.20 -38.95
CA LYS A 241 -47.17 -66.23 -38.10
C LYS A 241 -46.11 -65.48 -38.88
N ASN A 242 -46.07 -64.16 -38.68
CA ASN A 242 -44.92 -63.36 -39.05
C ASN A 242 -43.96 -63.30 -37.85
N GLU A 243 -42.76 -63.84 -38.01
CA GLU A 243 -41.75 -63.84 -36.96
C GLU A 243 -41.03 -62.49 -36.95
N ASN A 244 -41.09 -61.77 -35.82
CA ASN A 244 -40.21 -60.64 -35.57
C ASN A 244 -39.14 -61.09 -34.56
N ASP A 245 -37.91 -60.59 -34.71
CA ASP A 245 -36.70 -61.06 -33.99
C ASP A 245 -36.81 -61.01 -32.45
N GLU A 246 -37.80 -60.30 -31.90
CA GLU A 246 -37.96 -60.05 -30.45
C GLU A 246 -39.03 -60.92 -29.75
N THR A 247 -39.66 -61.90 -30.43
CA THR A 247 -40.72 -62.71 -29.79
C THR A 247 -40.17 -63.84 -28.92
N ALA A 248 -40.33 -63.73 -27.59
CA ALA A 248 -39.72 -64.58 -26.57
C ALA A 248 -40.35 -65.98 -26.41
N THR A 249 -41.58 -66.22 -26.88
CA THR A 249 -42.28 -67.50 -26.74
C THR A 249 -42.56 -68.11 -28.11
N LYS A 250 -41.63 -68.97 -28.56
CA LYS A 250 -41.77 -69.76 -29.77
C LYS A 250 -42.56 -71.03 -29.47
N LYS A 251 -43.67 -71.26 -30.18
CA LYS A 251 -44.38 -72.55 -30.17
C LYS A 251 -43.81 -73.43 -31.27
N ARG A 252 -43.64 -74.73 -31.00
CA ARG A 252 -43.18 -75.70 -32.01
C ARG A 252 -44.38 -76.27 -32.74
N ASN A 253 -44.18 -76.76 -33.98
CA ASN A 253 -45.24 -77.41 -34.75
C ASN A 253 -45.87 -78.60 -33.98
N GLU A 254 -45.08 -79.27 -33.13
CA GLU A 254 -45.49 -80.37 -32.27
C GLU A 254 -46.61 -79.98 -31.29
N ASP A 255 -46.67 -78.71 -30.85
CA ASP A 255 -47.67 -78.21 -29.91
C ASP A 255 -49.09 -78.17 -30.52
N PHE A 256 -49.20 -78.39 -31.83
CA PHE A 256 -50.46 -78.30 -32.59
C PHE A 256 -50.97 -79.66 -33.09
N PHE A 257 -50.21 -80.75 -32.94
CA PHE A 257 -50.59 -82.07 -33.47
C PHE A 257 -51.88 -82.62 -32.85
N ALA A 258 -52.19 -82.31 -31.59
CA ALA A 258 -53.43 -82.71 -30.93
C ALA A 258 -54.73 -82.18 -31.58
N LYS A 259 -54.61 -81.30 -32.58
CA LYS A 259 -55.75 -80.76 -33.36
C LYS A 259 -55.98 -81.45 -34.70
N LEU A 260 -55.00 -82.18 -35.24
CA LEU A 260 -55.19 -82.95 -36.48
C LEU A 260 -56.02 -84.22 -36.23
N ASP A 261 -56.07 -84.70 -34.98
CA ASP A 261 -56.80 -85.88 -34.52
C ASP A 261 -58.26 -85.58 -34.07
N LYS A 262 -58.84 -84.43 -34.46
CA LYS A 262 -60.21 -84.02 -34.09
C LYS A 262 -61.14 -83.78 -35.27
#